data_AF-A0A8G1RWV9-F1
#
_entry.id   AF-A0A8G1RWV9-F1
#
_cell.length_a   1.000
_cell.length_b   1.000
_cell.length_c   1.000
_cell.angle_alpha   90.00
_cell.angle_beta   90.00
_cell.angle_gamma   90.00
#
_symmetry.space_group_name_H-M   'P 1'
#
loop_
_entity.id
_entity.type
_entity.pdbx_description
1 polymer ?
#
loop_
_entity_poly.entity_id
_entity_poly.type
_entity_poly.pdbx_seq_one_letter_code
_entity_poly.pdbx_strand_id
1 'polypeptide(L)'
;MPISKGNTITIPTQFLGGAEGKKITVRWQQTFRDRHEDYWICKWTNKTTPGDQGVIFVQASKLEQLKSRKVDGDDLTVVVSDEFQYGQKKDQSNRFLVYHDKSNKPYQHRFMENTLTSLGSKGADFVISLGYSDVSKVEDILKHFIGDYLKDF
;
A
#
# COMPACT_ATOMS: atom_id res chain seq x y z
N MET A 1 7.63 12.50 -8.31
CA MET A 1 7.69 11.47 -9.39
C MET A 1 7.15 10.16 -8.82
N PRO A 2 6.70 9.14 -9.58
CA PRO A 2 6.26 7.91 -8.95
C PRO A 2 7.44 7.23 -8.24
N ILE A 3 7.18 6.72 -7.04
CA ILE A 3 8.15 5.92 -6.28
C ILE A 3 8.76 4.83 -7.16
N SER A 4 10.08 4.69 -7.11
CA SER A 4 10.85 3.80 -7.98
C SER A 4 11.80 2.92 -7.17
N LYS A 5 12.25 1.82 -7.78
CA LYS A 5 13.27 0.93 -7.21
C LYS A 5 14.52 1.74 -6.81
N GLY A 6 15.08 1.44 -5.64
CA GLY A 6 16.25 2.13 -5.09
C GLY A 6 15.91 3.39 -4.28
N ASN A 7 14.66 3.88 -4.30
CA ASN A 7 14.27 4.96 -3.40
C ASN A 7 14.23 4.48 -1.96
N THR A 8 14.69 5.34 -1.05
CA THR A 8 14.63 5.09 0.40
C THR A 8 13.40 5.78 0.96
N ILE A 9 12.52 5.01 1.58
CA ILE A 9 11.30 5.52 2.21
C ILE A 9 11.36 5.36 3.72
N THR A 10 10.69 6.25 4.43
CA THR A 10 10.52 6.18 5.89
C THR A 10 9.07 5.86 6.20
N ILE A 11 8.87 4.87 7.07
CA ILE A 11 7.56 4.41 7.49
C ILE A 11 7.49 4.55 9.02
N PRO A 12 6.56 5.35 9.57
CA PRO A 12 6.45 5.49 11.02
C PRO A 12 5.94 4.18 11.63
N THR A 13 6.73 3.58 12.53
CA THR A 13 6.46 2.25 13.09
C THR A 13 5.19 2.20 13.94
N GLN A 14 4.79 3.33 14.52
CA GLN A 14 3.54 3.46 15.29
C GLN A 14 2.28 3.10 14.50
N PHE A 15 2.30 3.26 13.17
CA PHE A 15 1.19 2.91 12.28
C PHE A 15 1.29 1.48 11.71
N LEU A 16 2.40 0.78 11.97
CA LEU A 16 2.65 -0.59 11.53
C LEU A 16 2.71 -1.56 12.73
N GLY A 17 1.55 -2.11 13.09
CA GLY A 17 1.43 -3.04 14.23
C GLY A 17 1.44 -2.36 15.60
N GLY A 18 1.42 -1.02 15.67
CA GLY A 18 1.22 -0.25 16.89
C GLY A 18 -0.25 0.07 17.17
N ALA A 19 -0.53 0.75 18.30
CA ALA A 19 -1.88 1.10 18.75
C ALA A 19 -2.64 2.01 17.75
N GLU A 20 -1.92 2.79 16.95
CA GLU A 20 -2.51 3.68 15.92
C GLU A 20 -2.67 3.01 14.56
N GLY A 21 -2.12 1.80 14.41
CA GLY A 21 -2.11 1.05 13.16
C GLY A 21 -3.51 0.81 12.62
N LYS A 22 -3.64 0.91 11.29
CA LYS A 22 -4.87 0.58 10.57
C LYS A 22 -4.64 -0.69 9.80
N LYS A 23 -5.58 -1.63 9.94
CA LYS A 23 -5.55 -2.92 9.28
C LYS A 23 -6.78 -3.04 8.41
N ILE A 24 -6.59 -3.60 7.22
CA ILE A 24 -7.66 -3.98 6.30
C ILE A 24 -7.51 -5.45 5.94
N THR A 25 -8.60 -6.14 5.69
CA THR A 25 -8.56 -7.52 5.19
C THR A 25 -8.85 -7.50 3.70
N VAL A 26 -7.89 -7.91 2.89
CA VAL A 26 -8.04 -7.99 1.44
C VAL A 26 -8.44 -9.42 1.09
N ARG A 27 -9.57 -9.57 0.40
CA ARG A 27 -10.10 -10.85 -0.06
C ARG A 27 -10.02 -10.95 -1.59
N TRP A 28 -9.61 -12.10 -2.11
CA TRP A 28 -9.56 -12.37 -3.55
C TRP A 28 -9.71 -13.86 -3.83
N GLN A 29 -9.92 -14.22 -5.09
CA GLN A 29 -9.95 -15.60 -5.54
C GLN A 29 -8.72 -15.88 -6.41
N GLN A 30 -8.08 -17.02 -6.20
CA GLN A 30 -6.92 -17.46 -6.98
C GLN A 30 -6.93 -18.98 -7.10
N THR A 31 -6.80 -19.49 -8.33
CA THR A 31 -6.80 -20.94 -8.60
C THR A 31 -8.04 -21.64 -8.01
N PHE A 32 -9.23 -21.08 -8.26
CA PHE A 32 -10.52 -21.55 -7.75
C PHE A 32 -10.65 -21.63 -6.22
N ARG A 33 -9.73 -21.00 -5.47
CA ARG A 33 -9.78 -20.92 -4.00
C ARG A 33 -9.95 -19.48 -3.56
N ASP A 34 -10.82 -19.28 -2.58
CA ASP A 34 -10.91 -18.01 -1.87
C ASP A 34 -9.69 -17.85 -0.97
N ARG A 35 -9.10 -16.67 -1.03
CA ARG A 35 -7.95 -16.27 -0.22
C ARG A 35 -8.27 -14.95 0.45
N HIS A 36 -7.68 -14.76 1.62
CA HIS A 36 -7.73 -13.49 2.32
C HIS A 36 -6.45 -13.31 3.12
N GLU A 37 -6.03 -12.07 3.24
CA GLU A 37 -4.87 -11.69 4.05
C GLU A 37 -5.12 -10.33 4.68
N ASP A 38 -4.56 -10.14 5.86
CA ASP A 38 -4.61 -8.86 6.55
C ASP A 38 -3.42 -7.99 6.15
N TYR A 39 -3.68 -6.71 5.92
CA TYR A 39 -2.67 -5.72 5.55
C TYR A 39 -2.74 -4.53 6.48
N TRP A 40 -1.59 -4.14 7.02
CA TRP A 40 -1.40 -2.85 7.65
C TRP A 40 -1.31 -1.78 6.56
N ILE A 41 -2.02 -0.67 6.73
CA ILE A 41 -1.97 0.49 5.84
C ILE A 41 -1.30 1.66 6.56
N CYS A 42 -0.34 2.28 5.89
CA CYS A 42 0.47 3.35 6.45
C CYS A 42 0.85 4.38 5.38
N LYS A 43 1.08 5.62 5.80
CA LYS A 43 1.70 6.65 4.94
C LYS A 43 3.22 6.52 5.04
N TRP A 44 3.92 6.78 3.94
CA TRP A 44 5.38 6.83 3.90
C TRP A 44 5.85 8.15 3.31
N THR A 45 7.09 8.53 3.64
CA THR A 45 7.78 9.70 3.07
C THR A 45 9.06 9.27 2.37
N ASN A 46 9.36 9.86 1.22
CA ASN A 46 10.58 9.59 0.47
C ASN A 46 11.75 10.39 1.05
N LYS A 47 12.83 9.71 1.45
CA LYS A 47 14.09 10.34 1.86
C LYS A 47 14.97 10.72 0.66
N THR A 48 14.91 9.97 -0.44
CA THR A 48 15.70 10.22 -1.65
C THR A 48 15.14 11.40 -2.47
N THR A 49 13.82 11.56 -2.50
CA THR A 49 13.14 12.65 -3.21
C THR A 49 12.26 13.42 -2.22
N PRO A 50 12.81 14.45 -1.55
CA PRO A 50 12.08 15.19 -0.52
C PRO A 50 10.75 15.75 -1.05
N GLY A 51 9.67 15.54 -0.29
CA GLY A 51 8.32 15.99 -0.64
C GLY A 51 7.43 14.91 -1.29
N ASP A 52 8.02 13.83 -1.83
CA ASP A 52 7.23 12.69 -2.31
C ASP A 52 6.75 11.85 -1.11
N GLN A 53 5.44 11.58 -1.06
CA GLN A 53 4.79 10.76 -0.05
C GLN A 53 3.77 9.83 -0.71
N GLY A 54 3.37 8.78 0.00
CA GLY A 54 2.36 7.87 -0.50
C GLY A 54 1.86 6.88 0.53
N VAL A 55 1.17 5.86 0.06
CA VAL A 55 0.61 4.79 0.90
C VAL A 55 1.36 3.49 0.65
N ILE A 56 1.55 2.72 1.71
CA ILE A 56 2.06 1.35 1.67
C ILE A 56 1.09 0.41 2.39
N PHE A 57 0.91 -0.77 1.81
CA PHE A 57 0.23 -1.91 2.40
C PHE A 57 1.25 -2.98 2.77
N VAL A 58 1.25 -3.44 4.01
CA VAL A 58 2.18 -4.46 4.51
C VAL A 58 1.39 -5.65 5.02
N GLN A 59 1.56 -6.82 4.42
CA GLN A 59 0.91 -8.04 4.90
C GLN A 59 1.30 -8.30 6.35
N ALA A 60 0.32 -8.58 7.21
CA ALA A 60 0.53 -8.69 8.65
C ALA A 60 1.58 -9.73 9.03
N SER A 61 1.58 -10.89 8.35
CA SER A 61 2.56 -11.97 8.55
C SER A 61 3.98 -11.62 8.08
N LYS A 62 4.13 -10.58 7.24
CA LYS A 62 5.39 -10.09 6.68
C LYS A 62 5.95 -8.87 7.40
N LEU A 63 5.27 -8.38 8.43
CA LEU A 63 5.65 -7.16 9.14
C LEU A 63 7.05 -7.26 9.76
N GLU A 64 7.36 -8.36 10.45
CA GLU A 64 8.67 -8.54 11.08
C GLU A 64 9.79 -8.69 10.03
N GLN A 65 9.50 -9.29 8.88
CA GLN A 65 10.43 -9.36 7.75
C GLN A 65 10.71 -7.96 7.17
N LEU A 66 9.71 -7.08 7.12
CA LEU A 66 9.92 -5.70 6.72
C LEU A 66 10.77 -4.94 7.76
N LYS A 67 10.50 -5.13 9.05
CA LYS A 67 11.26 -4.47 10.14
C LYS A 67 12.73 -4.89 10.17
N SER A 68 13.03 -6.16 9.85
CA SER A 68 14.42 -6.63 9.76
C SER A 68 15.20 -6.01 8.60
N ARG A 69 14.52 -5.38 7.64
CA ARG A 69 15.12 -4.64 6.51
C ARG A 69 15.37 -3.17 6.81
N LYS A 70 15.17 -2.73 8.05
CA LYS A 70 15.42 -1.35 8.44
C LYS A 70 16.88 -0.96 8.14
N VAL A 71 17.04 0.22 7.57
CA VAL A 71 18.31 0.94 7.51
C VAL A 71 18.38 1.86 8.73
N ASP A 72 19.57 2.15 9.26
CA ASP A 72 19.77 2.88 10.52
C ASP A 72 18.92 4.16 10.65
N GLY A 73 18.29 4.32 11.81
CA GLY A 73 17.39 5.43 12.16
C GLY A 73 16.30 5.03 13.18
N ASP A 74 15.61 6.03 13.76
CA ASP A 74 14.52 5.81 14.73
C ASP A 74 13.24 5.27 14.08
N ASP A 75 12.94 5.70 12.85
CA ASP A 75 11.82 5.22 12.05
C ASP A 75 12.22 4.07 11.11
N LEU A 76 11.25 3.22 10.74
CA LEU A 76 11.46 2.12 9.80
C LEU A 76 11.77 2.68 8.40
N THR A 77 13.06 2.87 8.16
CA THR A 77 13.59 3.31 6.88
C THR A 77 13.91 2.08 6.06
N VAL A 78 13.37 1.96 4.85
CA VAL A 78 13.60 0.81 3.96
C VAL A 78 13.89 1.25 2.54
N VAL A 79 14.70 0.48 1.84
CA VAL A 79 14.95 0.68 0.40
C VAL A 79 13.90 -0.10 -0.40
N VAL A 80 13.21 0.60 -1.29
CA VAL A 80 12.26 -0.01 -2.24
C VAL A 80 13.05 -0.93 -3.18
N SER A 81 12.70 -2.20 -3.18
CA SER A 81 13.39 -3.28 -3.90
C SER A 81 12.38 -4.21 -4.60
N ASP A 82 12.87 -5.26 -5.25
CA ASP A 82 12.05 -6.22 -6.03
C ASP A 82 11.10 -7.08 -5.18
N GLU A 83 11.23 -7.03 -3.85
CA GLU A 83 10.29 -7.65 -2.93
C GLU A 83 8.99 -6.86 -2.78
N PHE A 84 9.00 -5.58 -3.14
CA PHE A 84 7.79 -4.78 -3.18
C PHE A 84 7.07 -5.03 -4.50
N GLN A 85 5.76 -4.94 -4.44
CA GLN A 85 4.92 -4.72 -5.61
C GLN A 85 4.26 -3.36 -5.49
N TYR A 86 3.61 -2.92 -6.56
CA TYR A 86 2.87 -1.67 -6.54
C TYR A 86 1.56 -1.75 -7.30
N GLY A 87 0.59 -0.94 -6.88
CA GLY A 87 -0.56 -0.56 -7.69
C GLY A 87 -0.42 0.87 -8.15
N GLN A 88 -1.08 1.23 -9.25
CA GLN A 88 -1.13 2.58 -9.80
C GLN A 88 -2.38 2.76 -10.67
N LYS A 89 -2.77 4.01 -10.91
CA LYS A 89 -3.84 4.32 -11.85
C LYS A 89 -3.47 3.93 -13.28
N LYS A 90 -4.49 3.82 -14.14
CA LYS A 90 -4.33 3.57 -15.59
C LYS A 90 -3.46 4.60 -16.31
N ASP A 91 -3.50 5.86 -15.87
CA ASP A 91 -2.63 6.94 -16.38
C ASP A 91 -1.18 6.89 -15.82
N GLN A 92 -0.85 5.83 -15.06
CA GLN A 92 0.43 5.58 -14.42
C GLN A 92 0.79 6.55 -13.28
N SER A 93 -0.19 7.30 -12.77
CA SER A 93 -0.05 8.15 -11.58
C SER A 93 -0.40 7.42 -10.28
N ASN A 94 -0.06 8.07 -9.16
CA ASN A 94 -0.53 7.74 -7.80
C ASN A 94 -0.25 6.28 -7.39
N ARG A 95 1.03 5.92 -7.49
CA ARG A 95 1.54 4.62 -7.13
C ARG A 95 1.48 4.39 -5.62
N PHE A 96 0.92 3.26 -5.20
CA PHE A 96 0.98 2.78 -3.82
C PHE A 96 1.82 1.51 -3.75
N LEU A 97 2.49 1.29 -2.62
CA LEU A 97 3.37 0.15 -2.41
C LEU A 97 2.63 -1.00 -1.73
N VAL A 98 3.04 -2.23 -2.03
CA VAL A 98 2.57 -3.44 -1.34
C VAL A 98 3.78 -4.30 -1.00
N TYR A 99 3.93 -4.63 0.28
CA TYR A 99 4.92 -5.59 0.78
C TYR A 99 4.19 -6.83 1.28
N HIS A 100 4.28 -7.94 0.53
CA HIS A 100 3.55 -9.16 0.81
C HIS A 100 4.19 -10.39 0.14
N ASP A 101 3.63 -11.58 0.41
CA ASP A 101 3.96 -12.76 -0.39
C ASP A 101 3.50 -12.58 -1.85
N LYS A 102 4.48 -12.49 -2.76
CA LYS A 102 4.28 -12.31 -4.21
C LYS A 102 3.62 -13.52 -4.90
N SER A 103 3.48 -14.65 -4.21
CA SER A 103 2.66 -15.78 -4.66
C SER A 103 1.16 -15.44 -4.67
N ASN A 104 0.76 -14.45 -3.86
CA ASN A 104 -0.59 -13.91 -3.85
C ASN A 104 -0.80 -12.98 -5.03
N LYS A 105 -1.91 -13.16 -5.75
CA LYS A 105 -2.29 -12.36 -6.92
C LYS A 105 -3.62 -11.64 -6.71
N PRO A 106 -3.77 -10.78 -5.68
CA PRO A 106 -4.92 -9.90 -5.59
C PRO A 106 -4.88 -8.84 -6.71
N TYR A 107 -6.05 -8.49 -7.24
CA TYR A 107 -6.19 -7.32 -8.09
C TYR A 107 -5.97 -6.03 -7.28
N GLN A 108 -5.36 -5.01 -7.89
CA GLN A 108 -4.99 -3.79 -7.19
C GLN A 108 -6.21 -3.01 -6.63
N HIS A 109 -7.37 -3.04 -7.31
CA HIS A 109 -8.60 -2.37 -6.84
C HIS A 109 -9.07 -2.89 -5.47
N ARG A 110 -8.75 -4.13 -5.11
CA ARG A 110 -9.16 -4.73 -3.83
C ARG A 110 -8.55 -3.97 -2.64
N PHE A 111 -7.36 -3.41 -2.78
CA PHE A 111 -6.73 -2.62 -1.71
C PHE A 111 -7.47 -1.29 -1.51
N MET A 112 -7.85 -0.62 -2.60
CA MET A 112 -8.59 0.64 -2.55
C MET A 112 -10.00 0.43 -2.02
N GLU A 113 -10.68 -0.62 -2.50
CA GLU A 113 -12.03 -1.01 -2.07
C GLU A 113 -12.05 -1.26 -0.56
N ASN A 114 -11.17 -2.14 -0.06
CA ASN A 114 -11.15 -2.48 1.36
C ASN A 114 -10.66 -1.32 2.25
N THR A 115 -9.84 -0.41 1.73
CA THR A 115 -9.47 0.82 2.45
C THR A 115 -10.69 1.72 2.66
N LEU A 116 -11.46 1.98 1.60
CA LEU A 116 -12.64 2.85 1.67
C LEU A 116 -13.75 2.23 2.51
N THR A 117 -14.02 0.93 2.34
CA THR A 117 -15.10 0.25 3.06
C THR A 117 -14.77 -0.03 4.53
N SER A 118 -13.53 -0.43 4.85
CA SER A 118 -13.17 -0.84 6.22
C SER A 118 -12.83 0.33 7.13
N LEU A 119 -12.33 1.44 6.57
CA LEU A 119 -11.86 2.57 7.36
C LEU A 119 -12.78 3.80 7.28
N GLY A 120 -13.80 3.78 6.40
CA GLY A 120 -14.75 4.89 6.24
C GLY A 120 -14.06 6.23 6.03
N SER A 121 -14.37 7.23 6.88
CA SER A 121 -13.74 8.55 6.84
C SER A 121 -12.22 8.52 7.03
N LYS A 122 -11.67 7.58 7.81
CA LYS A 122 -10.21 7.42 7.95
C LYS A 122 -9.57 6.81 6.71
N GLY A 123 -10.34 6.06 5.92
CA GLY A 123 -9.92 5.56 4.61
C GLY A 123 -9.77 6.68 3.58
N ALA A 124 -10.61 7.72 3.68
CA ALA A 124 -10.51 8.89 2.83
C ALA A 124 -9.13 9.56 2.92
N ASP A 125 -8.55 9.70 4.12
CA ASP A 125 -7.23 10.31 4.30
C ASP A 125 -6.10 9.58 3.57
N PHE A 126 -6.21 8.25 3.42
CA PHE A 126 -5.27 7.45 2.65
C PHE A 126 -5.49 7.62 1.15
N VAL A 127 -6.75 7.63 0.71
CA VAL A 127 -7.08 7.83 -0.71
C VAL A 127 -6.75 9.25 -1.16
N ILE A 128 -6.91 10.25 -0.30
CA ILE A 128 -6.45 11.63 -0.52
C ILE A 128 -4.93 11.67 -0.68
N SER A 129 -4.18 10.93 0.15
CA SER A 129 -2.73 10.82 -0.03
C SER A 129 -2.31 10.08 -1.31
N LEU A 130 -3.25 9.39 -1.96
CA LEU A 130 -3.10 8.84 -3.31
C LEU A 130 -3.64 9.79 -4.38
N GLY A 131 -3.67 11.09 -4.10
CA GLY A 131 -3.97 12.15 -5.08
C GLY A 131 -5.42 12.17 -5.55
N TYR A 132 -6.37 11.81 -4.69
CA TYR A 132 -7.81 11.99 -4.95
C TYR A 132 -8.37 13.11 -4.07
N SER A 133 -8.94 14.14 -4.68
CA SER A 133 -9.54 15.27 -3.95
C SER A 133 -11.00 15.02 -3.55
N ASP A 134 -11.70 14.17 -4.29
CA ASP A 134 -13.11 13.83 -4.03
C ASP A 134 -13.26 12.33 -3.79
N VAL A 135 -13.57 11.98 -2.54
CA VAL A 135 -13.80 10.61 -2.06
C VAL A 135 -15.28 10.24 -1.99
N SER A 136 -16.19 11.17 -2.33
CA SER A 136 -17.64 10.92 -2.31
C SER A 136 -18.08 9.92 -3.39
N LYS A 137 -17.27 9.74 -4.44
CA LYS A 137 -17.51 8.81 -5.55
C LYS A 137 -16.50 7.66 -5.57
N VAL A 138 -16.68 6.73 -4.63
CA VAL A 138 -15.85 5.52 -4.50
C VAL A 138 -15.73 4.76 -5.83
N GLU A 139 -16.81 4.61 -6.59
CA GLU A 139 -16.79 3.91 -7.88
C GLU A 139 -15.82 4.55 -8.88
N ASP A 140 -15.74 5.87 -8.91
CA ASP A 140 -14.86 6.59 -9.84
C ASP A 140 -13.40 6.44 -9.43
N ILE A 141 -13.10 6.34 -8.13
CA ILE A 141 -11.78 5.96 -7.65
C ILE A 141 -11.43 4.55 -8.14
N LEU A 142 -12.31 3.57 -7.89
CA LEU A 142 -12.05 2.16 -8.17
C LEU A 142 -11.88 1.85 -9.67
N LYS A 143 -12.63 2.53 -10.56
CA LYS A 143 -12.52 2.34 -12.03
C LYS A 143 -11.10 2.52 -12.59
N HIS A 144 -10.27 3.32 -11.92
CA HIS A 144 -8.86 3.54 -12.28
C HIS A 144 -7.93 2.39 -11.90
N PHE A 145 -8.40 1.44 -11.10
CA PHE A 145 -7.63 0.30 -10.59
C PHE A 145 -8.22 -1.07 -10.97
N ILE A 146 -9.46 -1.11 -11.48
CA ILE A 146 -10.12 -2.35 -11.91
C ILE A 146 -9.42 -2.93 -13.14
N GLY A 147 -9.21 -4.24 -13.09
CA GLY A 147 -8.70 -5.06 -14.20
C GLY A 147 -7.25 -5.49 -14.07
N ASP A 148 -6.45 -4.80 -13.23
CA ASP A 148 -5.01 -5.06 -13.13
C ASP A 148 -4.64 -5.76 -11.82
N TYR A 149 -3.64 -6.65 -11.92
CA TYR A 149 -2.91 -7.14 -10.75
C TYR A 149 -1.91 -6.08 -10.26
N LEU A 150 -1.36 -6.30 -9.07
CA LEU A 150 -0.16 -5.58 -8.63
C LEU A 150 1.01 -5.86 -9.60
N LYS A 151 1.86 -4.85 -9.78
CA LYS A 151 3.02 -4.89 -10.69
C LYS A 151 4.32 -5.04 -9.91
N ASP A 152 5.30 -5.67 -10.54
CA ASP A 152 6.67 -5.77 -10.04
C ASP A 152 7.48 -4.52 -10.43
N PHE A 153 8.50 -4.21 -9.63
CA PHE A 153 9.47 -3.14 -9.88
C PHE A 153 10.58 -3.54 -10.86
#